data_AF-A0A1M7F5I4-F1
#
_entry.id   AF-A0A1M7F5I4-F1
#
_cell.length_a   1.000
_cell.length_b   1.000
_cell.length_c   1.000
_cell.angle_alpha   90.00
_cell.angle_beta   90.00
_cell.angle_gamma   90.00
#
_symmetry.space_group_name_H-M   'P 1'
#
loop_
_entity.id
_entity.type
_entity.pdbx_description
1 polymer ?
#
loop_
_entity_poly.entity_id
_entity_poly.type
_entity_poly.pdbx_seq_one_letter_code
_entity_poly.pdbx_strand_id
1 'polypeptide(L)'
;MTNITFPDEAQAFLEKAIKQIKIRKIVINCFLFSIPVILCIISLYTSVRETNIARKQFLSANEYTERIHDCFLEALVIWCFGMLFMVALAIAMTTYMNRYIEVITRLSKTDLLKLKTMNEGLLCYQKYWTPYIINKQEVVVFELLTVKYFNINKLNFITITRRIVKGGFVYIITAGANNDENKLKITGMNIFLAENLIKEVLAVNPKIKVKRWND
;
A
#
# COMPACT_ATOMS: atom_id res chain seq x y z
N MET A 1 -40.05 -9.03 -24.29
CA MET A 1 -39.00 -9.49 -23.35
C MET A 1 -37.77 -8.62 -23.57
N THR A 2 -37.62 -7.59 -22.77
CA THR A 2 -36.44 -6.71 -22.78
C THR A 2 -35.29 -7.50 -22.14
N ASN A 3 -34.33 -7.93 -22.95
CA ASN A 3 -33.04 -8.42 -22.47
C ASN A 3 -32.30 -7.26 -21.82
N ILE A 4 -32.54 -7.05 -20.53
CA ILE A 4 -31.70 -6.20 -19.69
C ILE A 4 -30.43 -7.02 -19.46
N THR A 5 -29.46 -6.88 -20.37
CA THR A 5 -28.09 -7.31 -20.11
C THR A 5 -27.56 -6.42 -18.99
N PHE A 6 -27.71 -6.87 -17.74
CA PHE A 6 -26.92 -6.34 -16.64
C PHE A 6 -25.45 -6.36 -17.09
N PRO A 7 -24.68 -5.28 -16.89
CA PRO A 7 -23.24 -5.37 -17.11
C PRO A 7 -22.74 -6.58 -16.33
N ASP A 8 -22.02 -7.45 -17.03
CA ASP A 8 -21.38 -8.65 -16.47
C ASP A 8 -20.83 -8.28 -15.09
N GLU A 9 -21.25 -8.97 -14.03
CA GLU A 9 -20.93 -8.58 -12.66
C GLU A 9 -19.42 -8.39 -12.44
N ALA A 10 -18.60 -9.14 -13.20
CA ALA A 10 -17.16 -8.99 -13.25
C ALA A 10 -16.72 -7.60 -13.75
N GLN A 11 -17.36 -7.11 -14.81
CA GLN A 11 -17.11 -5.80 -15.40
C GLN A 11 -17.53 -4.67 -14.45
N ALA A 12 -18.72 -4.79 -13.85
CA ALA A 12 -19.20 -3.82 -12.86
C ALA A 12 -18.27 -3.75 -11.63
N PHE A 13 -17.75 -4.90 -11.19
CA PHE A 13 -16.74 -4.94 -10.14
C PHE A 13 -15.42 -4.28 -10.56
N LEU A 14 -14.92 -4.57 -11.76
CA LEU A 14 -13.68 -3.98 -12.30
C LEU A 14 -13.76 -2.45 -12.33
N GLU A 15 -14.85 -1.90 -12.87
CA GLU A 15 -15.07 -0.44 -12.92
C GLU A 15 -15.10 0.19 -11.53
N LYS A 16 -15.81 -0.45 -10.60
CA LYS A 16 -15.86 -0.01 -9.20
C LYS A 16 -14.48 -0.07 -8.54
N ALA A 17 -13.73 -1.14 -8.75
CA ALA A 17 -12.39 -1.31 -8.21
C ALA A 17 -11.44 -0.21 -8.73
N ILE A 18 -11.38 0.00 -10.05
CA ILE A 18 -10.56 1.05 -10.67
C ILE A 18 -10.92 2.42 -10.12
N LYS A 19 -12.22 2.74 -10.01
CA LYS A 19 -12.69 4.01 -9.46
C LYS A 19 -12.21 4.20 -8.02
N GLN A 20 -12.35 3.18 -7.17
CA GLN A 20 -11.93 3.24 -5.77
C GLN A 20 -10.40 3.41 -5.63
N ILE A 21 -9.61 2.71 -6.45
CA ILE A 21 -8.15 2.84 -6.44
C ILE A 21 -7.73 4.25 -6.88
N LYS A 22 -8.35 4.81 -7.93
CA LYS A 22 -8.09 6.19 -8.38
C LYS A 22 -8.42 7.23 -7.30
N ILE A 23 -9.52 7.05 -6.57
CA ILE A 23 -9.89 7.93 -5.45
C ILE A 23 -8.85 7.82 -4.33
N ARG A 24 -8.48 6.59 -3.93
CA ARG A 24 -7.46 6.34 -2.89
C ARG A 24 -6.11 6.96 -3.24
N LYS A 25 -5.70 6.87 -4.51
CA LYS A 25 -4.50 7.52 -5.03
C LYS A 25 -4.50 9.03 -4.76
N ILE A 26 -5.61 9.71 -5.08
CA ILE A 26 -5.75 11.15 -4.84
C ILE A 26 -5.68 11.45 -3.34
N VAL A 27 -6.45 10.72 -2.53
CA VAL A 27 -6.47 10.92 -1.06
C VAL A 27 -5.08 10.75 -0.45
N ILE A 28 -4.34 9.70 -0.84
CA ILE A 28 -2.99 9.45 -0.35
C ILE A 28 -2.03 10.56 -0.79
N ASN A 29 -2.08 11.00 -2.05
CA ASN A 29 -1.22 12.09 -2.50
C ASN A 29 -1.54 13.40 -1.78
N CYS A 30 -2.82 13.75 -1.58
CA CYS A 30 -3.22 14.92 -0.80
C CYS A 30 -2.68 14.86 0.64
N PHE A 31 -2.77 13.69 1.27
CA PHE A 31 -2.21 13.48 2.61
C PHE A 31 -0.68 13.61 2.64
N LEU A 32 0.03 13.05 1.65
CA LEU A 32 1.49 13.16 1.59
C LEU A 32 1.94 14.62 1.42
N PHE A 33 1.25 15.41 0.59
CA PHE A 33 1.60 16.81 0.35
C PHE A 33 1.18 17.76 1.48
N SER A 34 0.27 17.35 2.39
CA SER A 34 -0.06 18.18 3.55
C SER A 34 1.02 18.13 4.64
N ILE A 35 1.80 17.05 4.73
CA ILE A 35 2.82 16.87 5.78
C ILE A 35 3.89 17.99 5.75
N PRO A 36 4.55 18.31 4.62
CA PRO A 36 5.57 19.37 4.57
C PRO A 36 4.98 20.74 4.92
N VAL A 37 3.74 20.99 4.54
CA VAL A 37 3.03 22.25 4.85
C VAL A 37 2.81 22.37 6.36
N ILE A 38 2.32 21.31 7.01
CA ILE A 38 2.10 21.29 8.45
C ILE A 38 3.42 21.48 9.19
N LEU A 39 4.48 20.77 8.79
CA LEU A 39 5.81 20.90 9.40
C LEU A 39 6.38 22.32 9.26
N CYS A 40 6.24 22.93 8.07
CA CYS A 40 6.65 24.31 7.82
C CYS A 40 5.91 25.30 8.73
N ILE A 41 4.58 25.17 8.86
CA ILE A 41 3.77 26.05 9.73
C ILE A 41 4.19 25.90 11.20
N ILE A 42 4.38 24.67 11.68
CA ILE A 42 4.80 24.40 13.05
C ILE A 42 6.17 25.04 13.31
N SER A 43 7.14 24.79 12.42
CA SER A 43 8.49 25.34 12.56
C SER A 43 8.50 26.86 12.53
N LEU A 44 7.77 27.47 11.60
CA LEU A 44 7.69 28.93 11.52
C LEU A 44 7.07 29.53 12.78
N TYR A 45 5.99 28.93 13.28
CA TYR A 45 5.33 29.39 14.50
C TYR A 45 6.27 29.30 15.71
N THR A 46 7.01 28.20 15.85
CA THR A 46 7.97 28.04 16.96
C THR A 46 9.11 29.05 16.87
N SER A 47 9.76 29.18 15.72
CA SER A 47 10.91 30.08 15.54
C SER A 47 10.52 31.55 15.70
N VAL A 48 9.36 31.96 15.17
CA VAL A 48 8.86 33.33 15.36
C VAL A 48 8.48 33.59 16.81
N ARG A 49 7.86 32.62 17.51
CA ARG A 49 7.52 32.76 18.92
C ARG A 49 8.78 32.93 19.77
N GLU A 50 9.80 32.13 19.55
CA GLU A 50 11.09 32.24 20.24
C GLU A 50 11.77 33.58 19.97
N THR A 51 11.78 34.02 18.71
CA THR A 51 12.33 35.32 18.32
C THR A 51 11.59 36.49 18.98
N ASN A 52 10.26 36.41 19.10
CA ASN A 52 9.47 37.42 19.79
C ASN A 52 9.74 37.46 21.30
N ILE A 53 9.98 36.31 21.94
CA ILE A 53 10.39 36.24 23.36
C ILE A 53 11.78 36.87 23.51
N ALA A 54 12.74 36.50 22.66
CA ALA A 54 14.09 37.03 22.67
C ALA A 54 14.12 38.55 22.43
N ARG A 55 13.25 39.09 21.56
CA ARG A 55 13.13 40.53 21.32
C ARG A 55 12.80 41.31 22.59
N LYS A 56 11.84 40.80 23.38
CA LYS A 56 11.42 41.45 24.63
C LYS A 56 12.54 41.52 25.66
N GLN A 57 13.55 40.66 25.54
CA GLN A 57 14.57 40.48 26.56
C GLN A 57 15.92 41.05 26.14
N PHE A 58 16.35 40.92 24.87
CA PHE A 58 17.75 41.11 24.49
C PHE A 58 18.05 41.64 23.07
N LEU A 59 17.11 41.65 22.11
CA LEU A 59 17.44 41.97 20.70
C LEU A 59 17.19 43.44 20.32
N SER A 60 18.14 44.03 19.59
CA SER A 60 17.94 45.30 18.88
C SER A 60 16.98 45.15 17.69
N ALA A 61 16.50 46.26 17.13
CA ALA A 61 15.53 46.24 16.03
C ALA A 61 16.08 45.57 14.75
N ASN A 62 17.37 45.75 14.47
CA ASN A 62 18.03 45.16 13.31
C ASN A 62 18.21 43.65 13.49
N GLU A 63 18.73 43.21 14.65
CA GLU A 63 18.90 41.79 14.97
C GLU A 63 17.56 41.05 15.01
N TYR A 64 16.48 41.71 15.45
CA TYR A 64 15.14 41.15 15.38
C TYR A 64 14.69 40.93 13.93
N THR A 65 14.94 41.91 13.05
CA THR A 65 14.51 41.84 11.65
C THR A 65 15.25 40.73 10.91
N GLU A 66 16.55 40.61 11.13
CA GLU A 66 17.37 39.53 10.60
C GLU A 66 16.89 38.16 11.08
N ARG A 67 16.66 37.99 12.38
CA ARG A 67 16.15 36.70 12.91
C ARG A 67 14.76 36.35 12.39
N ILE A 68 13.88 37.32 12.21
CA ILE A 68 12.57 37.07 11.60
C ILE A 68 12.75 36.61 10.15
N HIS A 69 13.66 37.21 9.39
CA HIS A 69 13.99 36.76 8.03
C HIS A 69 14.51 35.32 8.02
N ASP A 70 15.42 34.99 8.94
CA ASP A 70 15.97 33.63 9.09
C ASP A 70 14.87 32.61 9.41
N CYS A 71 13.90 32.96 10.27
CA CYS A 71 12.76 32.08 10.57
C CYS A 71 11.97 31.71 9.30
N PHE A 72 11.75 32.68 8.39
CA PHE A 72 11.08 32.40 7.12
C PHE A 72 11.93 31.55 6.18
N LEU A 73 13.23 31.82 6.14
CA LEU A 73 14.17 31.07 5.31
C LEU A 73 14.30 29.61 5.77
N GLU A 74 14.41 29.37 7.08
CA GLU A 74 14.39 28.04 7.69
C GLU A 74 13.09 27.28 7.37
N ALA A 75 11.93 27.93 7.54
CA ALA A 75 10.64 27.32 7.23
C ALA A 75 10.53 26.95 5.74
N LEU A 76 11.03 27.80 4.85
CA LEU A 76 11.08 27.55 3.41
C LEU A 76 12.01 26.37 3.08
N VAL A 77 13.17 26.28 3.73
CA VAL A 77 14.09 25.15 3.57
C VAL A 77 13.43 23.84 4.00
N ILE A 78 12.74 23.82 5.15
CA ILE A 78 11.99 22.64 5.64
C ILE A 78 10.90 22.25 4.64
N TRP A 79 10.17 23.23 4.12
CA TRP A 79 9.14 22.98 3.11
C TRP A 79 9.74 22.38 1.83
N CYS A 80 10.82 22.95 1.30
CA CYS A 80 11.50 22.48 0.08
C CYS A 80 12.00 21.03 0.24
N PHE A 81 12.72 20.72 1.32
CA PHE A 81 13.22 19.36 1.56
C PHE A 81 12.09 18.37 1.84
N GLY A 82 11.07 18.79 2.61
CA GLY A 82 9.89 17.97 2.86
C GLY A 82 9.12 17.65 1.58
N MET A 83 8.94 18.65 0.70
CA MET A 83 8.30 18.46 -0.60
C MET A 83 9.11 17.51 -1.49
N LEU A 84 10.42 17.66 -1.56
CA LEU A 84 11.29 16.78 -2.36
C LEU A 84 11.12 15.31 -1.95
N PHE A 85 11.11 15.03 -0.65
CA PHE A 85 10.90 13.68 -0.13
C PHE A 85 9.48 13.15 -0.43
N MET A 86 8.45 13.98 -0.19
CA MET A 86 7.05 13.58 -0.42
C MET A 86 6.72 13.36 -1.88
N VAL A 87 7.33 14.11 -2.80
CA VAL A 87 7.20 13.89 -4.25
C VAL A 87 7.71 12.50 -4.62
N ALA A 88 8.90 12.11 -4.16
CA ALA A 88 9.45 10.78 -4.44
C ALA A 88 8.53 9.65 -3.93
N LEU A 89 7.99 9.82 -2.72
CA LEU A 89 7.05 8.85 -2.13
C LEU A 89 5.71 8.81 -2.89
N ALA A 90 5.18 9.96 -3.30
CA ALA A 90 3.96 10.06 -4.09
C ALA A 90 4.10 9.39 -5.47
N ILE A 91 5.27 9.52 -6.10
CA ILE A 91 5.60 8.82 -7.36
C ILE A 91 5.63 7.31 -7.14
N ALA A 92 6.28 6.83 -6.07
CA ALA A 92 6.33 5.41 -5.74
C ALA A 92 4.92 4.82 -5.52
N MET A 93 4.11 5.47 -4.69
CA MET A 93 2.72 5.07 -4.43
C MET A 93 1.84 5.10 -5.69
N THR A 94 1.99 6.14 -6.50
CA THR A 94 1.27 6.29 -7.76
C THR A 94 1.63 5.17 -8.74
N THR A 95 2.92 4.87 -8.88
CA THR A 95 3.41 3.78 -9.73
C THR A 95 2.86 2.45 -9.27
N TYR A 96 2.91 2.20 -7.96
CA TYR A 96 2.38 0.98 -7.35
C TYR A 96 0.88 0.78 -7.64
N MET A 97 0.04 1.81 -7.45
CA MET A 97 -1.40 1.72 -7.74
C MET A 97 -1.69 1.57 -9.23
N ASN A 98 -0.92 2.24 -10.10
CA ASN A 98 -1.08 2.10 -11.55
C ASN A 98 -0.78 0.67 -12.00
N ARG A 99 0.27 0.04 -11.46
CA ARG A 99 0.59 -1.38 -11.73
C ARG A 99 -0.52 -2.31 -11.24
N TYR A 100 -1.12 -2.01 -10.08
CA TYR A 100 -2.26 -2.77 -9.60
C TYR A 100 -3.45 -2.67 -10.56
N ILE A 101 -3.77 -1.45 -11.06
CA ILE A 101 -4.81 -1.24 -12.07
C ILE A 101 -4.51 -2.05 -13.34
N GLU A 102 -3.28 -2.01 -13.83
CA GLU A 102 -2.86 -2.76 -15.02
C GLU A 102 -3.10 -4.27 -14.86
N VAL A 103 -2.77 -4.83 -13.69
CA VAL A 103 -2.99 -6.26 -13.41
C VAL A 103 -4.48 -6.59 -13.35
N ILE A 104 -5.31 -5.83 -12.62
CA ILE A 104 -6.74 -6.14 -12.51
C ILE A 104 -7.47 -6.04 -13.85
N THR A 105 -7.05 -5.14 -14.73
CA THR A 105 -7.66 -4.97 -16.06
C THR A 105 -7.36 -6.14 -16.99
N ARG A 106 -6.29 -6.91 -16.74
CA ARG A 106 -5.91 -8.10 -17.52
C ARG A 106 -6.52 -9.39 -17.01
N LEU A 107 -7.25 -9.36 -15.89
CA LEU A 107 -7.85 -10.55 -15.31
C LEU A 107 -8.99 -11.10 -16.18
N SER A 108 -9.10 -12.43 -16.17
CA SER A 108 -10.26 -13.10 -16.75
C SER A 108 -11.52 -12.81 -15.92
N LYS A 109 -12.71 -12.97 -16.52
CA LYS A 109 -13.99 -12.81 -15.80
C LYS A 109 -14.08 -13.70 -14.56
N THR A 110 -13.60 -14.93 -14.66
CA THR A 110 -13.55 -15.88 -13.53
C THR A 110 -12.65 -15.39 -12.41
N ASP A 111 -11.47 -14.84 -12.74
CA ASP A 111 -10.54 -14.33 -11.73
C ASP A 111 -11.06 -13.02 -11.09
N LEU A 112 -11.76 -12.18 -11.87
CA LEU A 112 -12.42 -10.97 -11.35
C LEU A 112 -13.53 -11.32 -10.35
N LEU A 113 -14.33 -12.35 -10.61
CA LEU A 113 -15.36 -12.80 -9.67
C LEU A 113 -14.75 -13.37 -8.37
N LYS A 114 -13.66 -14.14 -8.47
CA LYS A 114 -12.90 -14.58 -7.28
C LYS A 114 -12.37 -13.40 -6.48
N LEU A 115 -11.81 -12.39 -7.17
CA LEU A 115 -11.33 -11.17 -6.54
C LEU A 115 -12.46 -10.37 -5.87
N LYS A 116 -13.66 -10.33 -6.47
CA LYS A 116 -14.87 -9.73 -5.88
C LYS A 116 -15.25 -10.43 -4.58
N THR A 117 -15.37 -11.75 -4.58
CA THR A 117 -15.71 -12.54 -3.38
C THR A 117 -14.67 -12.36 -2.28
N MET A 118 -13.38 -12.38 -2.65
CA MET A 118 -12.30 -12.09 -1.69
C MET A 118 -12.46 -10.69 -1.10
N ASN A 119 -12.69 -9.69 -1.95
CA ASN A 119 -12.85 -8.29 -1.56
C ASN A 119 -14.04 -8.04 -0.60
N GLU A 120 -15.12 -8.80 -0.73
CA GLU A 120 -16.28 -8.70 0.16
C GLU A 120 -15.96 -9.11 1.60
N GLY A 121 -15.07 -10.09 1.78
CA GLY A 121 -14.59 -10.56 3.10
C GLY A 121 -13.49 -9.70 3.73
N LEU A 122 -13.03 -8.64 3.07
CA LEU A 122 -11.94 -7.80 3.58
C LEU A 122 -12.42 -6.62 4.43
N LEU A 123 -11.54 -6.22 5.35
CA LEU A 123 -11.70 -4.99 6.12
C LEU A 123 -11.67 -3.77 5.19
N CYS A 124 -12.37 -2.70 5.58
CA CYS A 124 -12.59 -1.51 4.74
C CYS A 124 -11.30 -0.95 4.13
N TYR A 125 -10.22 -0.88 4.91
CA TYR A 125 -8.92 -0.36 4.44
C TYR A 125 -8.24 -1.27 3.40
N GLN A 126 -8.51 -2.58 3.39
CA GLN A 126 -7.95 -3.56 2.45
C GLN A 126 -8.81 -3.74 1.19
N LYS A 127 -10.06 -3.25 1.20
CA LYS A 127 -10.96 -3.37 0.04
C LYS A 127 -10.34 -2.71 -1.20
N TYR A 128 -10.51 -3.38 -2.34
CA TYR A 128 -10.07 -3.00 -3.69
C TYR A 128 -8.55 -2.92 -3.87
N TRP A 129 -7.78 -3.31 -2.85
CA TRP A 129 -6.33 -3.21 -2.85
C TRP A 129 -5.70 -4.35 -2.04
N THR A 130 -5.79 -5.56 -2.58
CA THR A 130 -5.28 -6.76 -1.91
C THR A 130 -3.78 -6.91 -2.11
N PRO A 131 -3.06 -7.49 -1.15
CA PRO A 131 -1.61 -7.68 -1.26
C PRO A 131 -1.22 -8.69 -2.36
N TYR A 132 -2.16 -9.52 -2.79
CA TYR A 132 -1.98 -10.45 -3.90
C TYR A 132 -3.24 -10.55 -4.76
N ILE A 133 -3.07 -11.04 -5.98
CA ILE A 133 -4.12 -11.43 -6.91
C ILE A 133 -3.75 -12.78 -7.52
N ILE A 134 -4.74 -13.63 -7.77
CA ILE A 134 -4.55 -14.89 -8.48
C ILE A 134 -5.04 -14.70 -9.91
N ASN A 135 -4.15 -14.97 -10.87
CA ASN A 135 -4.42 -14.88 -12.29
C ASN A 135 -4.16 -16.25 -12.93
N LYS A 136 -5.22 -17.00 -13.20
CA LYS A 136 -5.15 -18.37 -13.72
C LYS A 136 -4.24 -19.29 -12.87
N GLN A 137 -2.99 -19.49 -13.30
CA GLN A 137 -1.99 -20.36 -12.66
C GLN A 137 -0.87 -19.58 -11.99
N GLU A 138 -1.03 -18.27 -11.83
CA GLU A 138 -0.02 -17.38 -11.25
C GLU A 138 -0.56 -16.64 -10.02
N VAL A 139 0.29 -16.50 -9.02
CA VAL A 139 0.08 -15.59 -7.90
C VAL A 139 0.87 -14.32 -8.20
N VAL A 140 0.15 -13.21 -8.34
CA VAL A 140 0.71 -11.87 -8.50
C VAL A 140 0.77 -11.22 -7.13
N VAL A 141 1.97 -10.89 -6.67
CA VAL A 141 2.20 -10.24 -5.38
C VAL A 141 2.69 -8.83 -5.60
N PHE A 142 2.05 -7.91 -4.88
CA PHE A 142 2.32 -6.49 -4.97
C PHE A 142 3.21 -6.07 -3.81
N GLU A 143 4.42 -5.63 -4.14
CA GLU A 143 5.33 -4.92 -3.23
C GLU A 143 5.47 -3.48 -3.70
N LEU A 144 5.75 -2.55 -2.79
CA LEU A 144 5.71 -1.10 -3.07
C LEU A 144 6.48 -0.71 -4.34
N LEU A 145 7.62 -1.34 -4.60
CA LEU A 145 8.49 -1.03 -5.74
C LEU A 145 8.47 -2.09 -6.84
N THR A 146 7.89 -3.27 -6.61
CA THR A 146 7.99 -4.42 -7.52
C THR A 146 6.70 -5.23 -7.55
N VAL A 147 6.37 -5.79 -8.71
CA VAL A 147 5.32 -6.80 -8.84
C VAL A 147 6.02 -8.11 -9.12
N LYS A 148 5.72 -9.13 -8.32
CA LYS A 148 6.30 -10.46 -8.47
C LYS A 148 5.23 -11.43 -8.96
N TYR A 149 5.59 -12.21 -9.96
CA TYR A 149 4.73 -13.23 -10.55
C TYR A 149 5.29 -14.60 -10.20
N PHE A 150 4.46 -15.45 -9.61
CA PHE A 150 4.85 -16.80 -9.23
C PHE A 150 3.93 -17.81 -9.87
N ASN A 151 4.50 -18.71 -10.68
CA ASN A 151 3.76 -19.81 -11.26
C ASN A 151 3.47 -20.87 -10.17
N ILE A 152 2.18 -21.13 -9.93
CA ILE A 152 1.69 -22.04 -8.90
C ILE A 152 2.18 -23.48 -9.13
N ASN A 153 2.33 -23.90 -10.39
CA ASN A 153 2.79 -25.25 -10.72
C ASN A 153 4.26 -25.49 -10.36
N LYS A 154 5.04 -24.41 -10.18
CA LYS A 154 6.43 -24.50 -9.75
C LYS A 154 6.59 -24.51 -8.23
N LEU A 155 5.54 -24.21 -7.47
CA LEU A 155 5.61 -24.20 -6.01
C LEU A 155 5.63 -25.64 -5.48
N ASN A 156 6.52 -25.90 -4.52
CA ASN A 156 6.63 -27.18 -3.83
C ASN A 156 6.14 -27.11 -2.38
N PHE A 157 6.30 -25.95 -1.75
CA PHE A 157 5.88 -25.74 -0.36
C PHE A 157 5.27 -24.37 -0.12
N ILE A 158 4.42 -24.30 0.91
CA ILE A 158 3.91 -23.07 1.53
C ILE A 158 4.11 -23.21 3.03
N THR A 159 4.79 -22.26 3.64
CA THR A 159 4.97 -22.15 5.09
C THR A 159 4.28 -20.91 5.59
N ILE A 160 3.50 -21.05 6.66
CA ILE A 160 2.80 -19.93 7.28
C ILE A 160 3.35 -19.72 8.67
N THR A 161 3.92 -18.54 8.88
CA THR A 161 4.48 -18.13 10.16
C THR A 161 3.60 -17.06 10.77
N ARG A 162 3.25 -17.26 12.04
CA ARG A 162 2.49 -16.29 12.84
C ARG A 162 3.47 -15.44 13.63
N ARG A 163 3.45 -14.13 13.41
CA ARG A 163 4.25 -13.17 14.18
C ARG A 163 3.35 -12.37 15.11
N ILE A 164 3.73 -12.32 16.39
CA ILE A 164 3.05 -11.46 17.37
C ILE A 164 3.50 -10.02 17.15
N VAL A 165 2.55 -9.10 17.05
CA VAL A 165 2.80 -7.66 16.96
C VAL A 165 1.93 -6.94 18.00
N LYS A 166 2.29 -5.70 18.37
CA LYS A 166 1.44 -4.89 19.25
C LYS A 166 0.05 -4.76 18.62
N GLY A 167 -0.97 -5.28 19.31
CA GLY A 167 -2.36 -5.26 18.84
C GLY A 167 -2.82 -6.49 18.04
N GLY A 168 -2.04 -7.57 17.95
CA GLY A 168 -2.52 -8.85 17.41
C GLY A 168 -1.48 -9.74 16.76
N PHE A 169 -1.87 -10.41 15.67
CA PHE A 169 -1.03 -11.33 14.92
C PHE A 169 -0.95 -10.92 13.45
N VAL A 170 0.24 -11.05 12.87
CA VAL A 170 0.46 -10.93 11.43
C VAL A 170 0.89 -12.29 10.88
N TYR A 171 0.29 -12.69 9.77
CA TYR A 171 0.67 -13.91 9.07
C TYR A 171 1.66 -13.57 7.95
N ILE A 172 2.76 -14.32 7.92
CA ILE A 172 3.76 -14.26 6.88
C ILE A 172 3.73 -15.59 6.14
N ILE A 173 3.43 -15.54 4.85
CA ILE A 173 3.44 -16.72 3.98
C ILE A 173 4.74 -16.73 3.19
N THR A 174 5.46 -17.84 3.29
CA THR A 174 6.65 -18.13 2.49
C THR A 174 6.33 -19.31 1.57
N ALA A 175 6.42 -19.14 0.26
CA ALA A 175 6.19 -20.22 -0.70
C ALA A 175 7.37 -20.34 -1.67
N GLY A 176 7.73 -21.54 -2.12
CA GLY A 176 8.89 -21.68 -3.01
C GLY A 176 9.03 -23.04 -3.68
N ALA A 177 9.95 -23.10 -4.65
CA ALA A 177 10.32 -24.27 -5.45
C ALA A 177 11.70 -24.77 -4.99
N ASN A 178 11.77 -25.63 -3.97
CA ASN A 178 13.00 -26.28 -3.44
C ASN A 178 14.31 -25.51 -3.72
N ASN A 179 14.51 -24.38 -3.03
CA ASN A 179 15.77 -23.67 -2.75
C ASN A 179 15.44 -22.20 -2.42
N ASP A 180 16.30 -21.57 -1.64
CA ASP A 180 16.08 -20.28 -0.99
C ASP A 180 15.91 -19.09 -1.95
N GLU A 181 16.29 -19.23 -3.21
CA GLU A 181 16.34 -18.14 -4.20
C GLU A 181 14.98 -17.80 -4.83
N ASN A 182 13.99 -18.70 -4.76
CA ASN A 182 12.64 -18.48 -5.32
C ASN A 182 11.55 -18.48 -4.25
N LYS A 183 11.84 -17.87 -3.09
CA LYS A 183 10.87 -17.73 -1.99
C LYS A 183 9.97 -16.51 -2.21
N LEU A 184 8.71 -16.76 -2.51
CA LEU A 184 7.64 -15.78 -2.38
C LEU A 184 7.41 -15.50 -0.89
N LYS A 185 7.53 -14.25 -0.47
CA LYS A 185 7.22 -13.82 0.89
C LYS A 185 6.10 -12.78 0.86
N ILE A 186 4.93 -13.13 1.38
CA ILE A 186 3.82 -12.19 1.54
C ILE A 186 3.68 -11.89 3.03
N THR A 187 3.87 -10.62 3.40
CA THR A 187 3.78 -10.13 4.78
C THR A 187 2.51 -9.31 5.00
N GLY A 188 2.04 -9.23 6.24
CA GLY A 188 0.96 -8.30 6.60
C GLY A 188 -0.44 -8.83 6.31
N MET A 189 -0.61 -10.14 6.12
CA MET A 189 -1.92 -10.74 5.88
C MET A 189 -2.66 -11.01 7.19
N ASN A 190 -3.99 -10.89 7.13
CA ASN A 190 -4.87 -11.50 8.11
C ASN A 190 -5.05 -13.00 7.79
N ILE A 191 -5.60 -13.75 8.75
CA ILE A 191 -5.84 -15.18 8.59
C ILE A 191 -6.73 -15.48 7.37
N PHE A 192 -7.73 -14.64 7.10
CA PHE A 192 -8.64 -14.80 5.98
C PHE A 192 -7.91 -14.78 4.63
N LEU A 193 -7.06 -13.78 4.39
CA LEU A 193 -6.25 -13.67 3.18
C LEU A 193 -5.29 -14.84 3.02
N ALA A 194 -4.73 -15.31 4.14
CA ALA A 194 -3.82 -16.44 4.15
C ALA A 194 -4.53 -17.75 3.77
N GLU A 195 -5.67 -18.06 4.39
CA GLU A 195 -6.47 -19.24 4.09
C GLU A 195 -7.01 -19.22 2.65
N ASN A 196 -7.48 -18.06 2.18
CA ASN A 196 -7.93 -17.90 0.80
C ASN A 196 -6.82 -18.17 -0.21
N LEU A 197 -5.59 -17.68 0.06
CA LEU A 197 -4.44 -17.93 -0.81
C LEU A 197 -4.13 -19.43 -0.88
N ILE A 198 -4.07 -20.11 0.26
CA ILE A 198 -3.79 -21.56 0.32
C ILE A 198 -4.83 -22.33 -0.48
N LYS A 199 -6.12 -22.03 -0.24
CA LYS A 199 -7.23 -22.72 -0.88
C LYS A 199 -7.14 -22.64 -2.39
N GLU A 200 -6.94 -21.44 -2.93
CA GLU A 200 -6.85 -21.22 -4.37
C GLU A 200 -5.56 -21.81 -4.97
N VAL A 201 -4.44 -21.70 -4.26
CA VAL A 201 -3.17 -22.27 -4.73
C VAL A 201 -3.20 -23.81 -4.75
N LEU A 202 -3.80 -24.45 -3.74
CA LEU A 202 -3.98 -25.91 -3.70
C LEU A 202 -5.00 -26.40 -4.73
N ALA A 203 -6.01 -25.61 -5.06
CA ALA A 203 -6.97 -25.94 -6.12
C ALA A 203 -6.27 -26.06 -7.50
N VAL A 204 -5.19 -25.30 -7.72
CA VAL A 204 -4.40 -25.35 -8.96
C VAL A 204 -3.31 -26.43 -8.87
N ASN A 205 -2.60 -26.54 -7.75
CA ASN A 205 -1.55 -27.53 -7.54
C ASN A 205 -1.71 -28.24 -6.18
N PRO A 206 -2.43 -29.38 -6.15
CA PRO A 206 -2.67 -30.15 -4.92
C PRO A 206 -1.42 -30.78 -4.30
N LYS A 207 -0.28 -30.82 -5.04
CA LYS A 207 0.96 -31.46 -4.59
C LYS A 207 1.79 -30.57 -3.65
N ILE A 208 1.40 -29.30 -3.48
CA ILE A 208 2.11 -28.35 -2.63
C ILE A 208 2.02 -28.78 -1.17
N LYS A 209 3.17 -28.92 -0.51
CA LYS A 209 3.23 -29.21 0.92
C LYS A 209 2.96 -27.94 1.72
N VAL A 210 1.88 -27.93 2.49
CA VAL A 210 1.53 -26.79 3.35
C VAL A 210 1.95 -27.08 4.79
N LYS A 211 2.83 -26.25 5.34
CA LYS A 211 3.20 -26.26 6.76
C LYS A 211 2.57 -25.06 7.46
N ARG A 212 1.62 -25.33 8.37
CA ARG A 212 1.01 -24.31 9.23
C ARG A 212 1.82 -24.17 10.52
N TRP A 213 1.57 -23.10 11.28
CA TRP A 213 2.22 -22.89 12.58
C TRP A 213 2.01 -24.11 13.50
N ASN A 214 3.08 -24.54 14.17
CA ASN A 214 3.09 -25.67 15.11
C ASN A 214 2.57 -27.01 14.56
N ASP A 215 3.28 -27.55 13.57
CA ASP A 215 3.46 -29.01 13.37
C ASP A 215 4.96 -29.32 13.22
#